data_AF-A0A9D2MCJ4-F1
#
_entry.id   AF-A0A9D2MCJ4-F1
#
_cell.length_a   1.000
_cell.length_b   1.000
_cell.length_c   1.000
_cell.angle_alpha   90.00
_cell.angle_beta   90.00
_cell.angle_gamma   90.00
#
_symmetry.space_group_name_H-M   'P 1'
#
loop_
_entity.id
_entity.type
_entity.pdbx_description
1 polymer ?
#
loop_
_entity_poly.entity_id
_entity_poly.type
_entity_poly.pdbx_seq_one_letter_code
_entity_poly.pdbx_strand_id
1 'polypeptide(L)'
;MKKPVVIGLLMMLICAVVWAGYALTTALVQRAPVRNTLNATSSAAVVPSYDPTLSAAASTLEPLDREDDQRLEERAEAVLTALDGRDYEALSELTHPTRGVTFTPYSTVDPENDLCFLPEQLRKAAGSGESFLWGFSDGKGE
;
A
#
# COMPACT_ATOMS: atom_id res chain seq x y z
N MET A 1 2.65 -20.12 -58.86
CA MET A 1 2.04 -18.83 -58.43
C MET A 1 1.42 -18.85 -57.02
N LYS A 2 1.73 -19.84 -56.16
CA LYS A 2 1.08 -20.01 -54.83
C LYS A 2 1.91 -19.49 -53.64
N LYS A 3 3.21 -19.25 -53.85
CA LYS A 3 4.17 -18.81 -52.82
C LYS A 3 3.91 -17.40 -52.26
N PRO A 4 3.58 -16.36 -53.06
CA PRO A 4 3.39 -15.01 -52.50
C PRO A 4 2.09 -14.87 -51.70
N VAL A 5 1.05 -15.63 -52.04
CA VAL A 5 -0.24 -15.63 -51.33
C VAL A 5 -0.11 -16.29 -49.96
N VAL A 6 0.68 -17.37 -49.84
CA VAL A 6 0.92 -18.06 -48.57
C VAL A 6 1.75 -17.20 -47.61
N ILE A 7 2.71 -16.43 -48.12
CA ILE A 7 3.53 -15.51 -47.30
C ILE A 7 2.68 -14.35 -46.76
N GLY A 8 1.80 -13.78 -47.58
CA GLY A 8 0.87 -12.73 -47.14
C GLY A 8 -0.08 -13.21 -46.06
N LEU A 9 -0.61 -14.43 -46.19
CA LEU A 9 -1.52 -15.03 -45.21
C LEU A 9 -0.80 -15.37 -43.89
N LEU A 10 0.47 -15.78 -43.96
CA LEU A 10 1.31 -16.02 -42.77
C LEU A 10 1.61 -14.71 -42.02
N MET A 11 1.97 -13.62 -42.72
CA MET A 11 2.21 -12.32 -42.06
C MET A 11 0.95 -11.77 -41.40
N MET A 12 -0.21 -11.90 -42.05
CA MET A 12 -1.47 -11.41 -41.48
C MET A 12 -1.84 -12.18 -40.20
N LEU A 13 -1.57 -13.49 -40.17
CA LEU A 13 -1.82 -14.33 -39.01
C LEU A 13 -0.87 -14.00 -37.85
N ILE A 14 0.40 -13.69 -38.15
CA ILE A 14 1.36 -13.24 -37.13
C ILE A 14 0.96 -11.87 -36.56
N CYS A 15 0.57 -10.91 -37.41
CA CYS A 15 0.07 -9.60 -36.95
C CYS A 15 -1.18 -9.73 -36.08
N ALA A 16 -2.11 -10.63 -36.43
CA ALA A 16 -3.31 -10.88 -35.62
C ALA A 16 -2.97 -11.47 -34.24
N VAL A 17 -2.00 -12.38 -34.16
CA VAL A 17 -1.55 -12.97 -32.87
C VAL A 17 -0.81 -11.94 -32.02
N VAL A 18 0.02 -11.07 -32.62
CA VAL A 18 0.71 -9.99 -31.90
C VAL A 18 -0.28 -8.96 -31.37
N TRP A 19 -1.28 -8.57 -32.17
CA TRP A 19 -2.33 -7.65 -31.75
C TRP A 19 -3.23 -8.24 -30.66
N ALA A 20 -3.63 -9.50 -30.79
CA ALA A 20 -4.39 -10.22 -29.76
C ALA A 20 -3.58 -10.40 -28.47
N GLY A 21 -2.29 -10.67 -28.56
CA GLY A 21 -1.39 -10.73 -27.41
C GLY A 21 -1.26 -9.38 -26.70
N TYR A 22 -1.13 -8.29 -27.46
CA TYR A 22 -1.08 -6.94 -26.90
C TYR A 22 -2.40 -6.55 -26.23
N ALA A 23 -3.54 -6.83 -26.87
CA ALA A 23 -4.86 -6.60 -26.30
C ALA A 23 -5.12 -7.45 -25.04
N LEU A 24 -4.61 -8.68 -25.00
CA LEU A 24 -4.71 -9.56 -23.84
C LEU A 24 -3.82 -9.06 -22.69
N THR A 25 -2.64 -8.50 -22.97
CA THR A 25 -1.77 -7.90 -21.94
C THR A 25 -2.41 -6.65 -21.33
N THR A 26 -3.09 -5.80 -22.12
CA THR A 26 -3.78 -4.62 -21.59
C THR A 26 -5.04 -4.97 -20.81
N ALA A 27 -5.74 -6.05 -21.18
CA ALA A 27 -6.95 -6.49 -20.49
C ALA A 27 -6.66 -7.14 -19.13
N LEU A 28 -5.49 -7.78 -18.96
CA LEU A 28 -5.07 -8.36 -17.67
C LEU A 28 -4.54 -7.31 -16.67
N VAL A 29 -4.23 -6.09 -17.11
CA VAL A 29 -3.73 -4.99 -16.28
C VAL A 29 -4.85 -4.20 -15.62
N GLN A 30 -6.10 -4.28 -16.09
CA GLN A 30 -7.27 -3.76 -15.38
C GLN A 30 -7.66 -4.68 -14.22
N ARG A 31 -6.77 -4.80 -13.23
CA ARG A 31 -7.16 -5.26 -11.91
C ARG A 31 -8.03 -4.17 -11.29
N ALA A 32 -9.26 -4.51 -10.93
CA ALA A 32 -10.14 -3.60 -10.18
C ALA A 32 -9.39 -3.04 -8.97
N PRO A 33 -9.58 -1.76 -8.60
CA PRO A 33 -9.00 -1.22 -7.39
C PRO A 33 -9.40 -2.12 -6.23
N VAL A 34 -8.41 -2.62 -5.48
CA VAL A 34 -8.66 -3.47 -4.33
C VAL A 34 -9.46 -2.64 -3.33
N ARG A 35 -10.74 -2.97 -3.16
CA ARG A 35 -11.50 -2.54 -2.00
C ARG A 35 -10.88 -3.25 -0.82
N ASN A 36 -10.41 -2.51 0.18
CA ASN A 36 -10.03 -3.07 1.48
C ASN A 36 -11.29 -3.58 2.19
N THR A 37 -11.80 -4.73 1.77
CA THR A 37 -12.63 -5.59 2.61
C THR A 37 -11.77 -6.74 3.10
N LEU A 38 -10.85 -6.45 4.02
CA LEU A 38 -10.24 -7.45 4.89
C LEU A 38 -10.66 -7.21 6.34
N ASN A 39 -11.98 -7.06 6.55
CA ASN A 39 -12.61 -7.41 7.81
C ASN A 39 -13.29 -8.77 7.60
N ALA A 40 -12.60 -9.87 7.96
CA ALA A 40 -13.15 -11.19 8.31
C ALA A 40 -11.99 -12.18 8.59
N THR A 41 -11.52 -12.28 9.84
CA THR A 41 -11.95 -13.26 10.86
C THR A 41 -11.38 -14.68 10.64
N SER A 42 -10.30 -15.02 11.37
CA SER A 42 -10.32 -16.13 12.34
C SER A 42 -8.99 -16.24 13.11
N SER A 43 -8.94 -15.60 14.28
CA SER A 43 -8.44 -16.27 15.48
C SER A 43 -9.16 -15.64 16.66
N ALA A 44 -10.37 -16.13 16.91
CA ALA A 44 -10.96 -16.00 18.23
C ALA A 44 -10.04 -16.72 19.22
N ALA A 45 -9.73 -16.03 20.32
CA ALA A 45 -9.12 -16.57 21.53
C ALA A 45 -7.65 -16.99 21.45
N VAL A 46 -6.75 -16.03 21.22
CA VAL A 46 -5.65 -15.83 22.18
C VAL A 46 -5.57 -14.33 22.40
N VAL A 47 -6.28 -13.83 23.41
CA VAL A 47 -5.80 -12.64 24.11
C VAL A 47 -4.43 -13.10 24.63
N PRO A 48 -3.29 -12.55 24.18
CA PRO A 48 -2.15 -12.60 25.07
C PRO A 48 -2.66 -11.80 26.27
N SER A 49 -2.98 -12.50 27.36
CA SER A 49 -2.95 -11.85 28.66
C SER A 49 -1.64 -11.09 28.64
N TYR A 50 -1.73 -9.76 28.56
CA TYR A 50 -0.56 -8.95 28.80
C TYR A 50 -0.15 -9.41 30.20
N ASP A 51 0.95 -10.13 30.30
CA ASP A 51 1.57 -10.35 31.58
C ASP A 51 2.29 -9.03 31.85
N PRO A 52 1.72 -8.10 32.65
CA PRO A 52 2.37 -6.82 32.92
C PRO A 52 3.75 -7.03 33.54
N THR A 53 4.05 -8.23 34.04
CA THR A 53 5.30 -8.59 34.70
C THR A 53 6.49 -8.73 33.74
N LEU A 54 6.28 -8.94 32.43
CA LEU A 54 7.36 -8.97 31.42
C LEU A 54 7.56 -7.63 30.68
N SER A 55 6.55 -6.75 30.69
CA SER A 55 6.64 -5.37 30.18
C SER A 55 7.15 -4.37 31.23
N ALA A 56 7.39 -4.81 32.47
CA ALA A 56 7.90 -3.99 33.55
C ALA A 56 9.44 -3.79 33.53
N ALA A 57 10.16 -4.41 32.59
CA ALA A 57 11.64 -4.44 32.60
C ALA A 57 12.34 -3.47 31.64
N ALA A 58 11.62 -2.62 30.89
CA ALA A 58 12.26 -1.68 29.97
C ALA A 58 11.54 -0.32 29.89
N SER A 59 11.72 0.47 30.94
CA SER A 59 12.02 1.91 30.90
C SER A 59 11.54 2.52 32.20
N THR A 60 12.48 2.89 33.07
CA THR A 60 12.29 4.07 33.90
C THR A 60 12.04 5.21 32.92
N LEU A 61 10.77 5.55 32.71
CA LEU A 61 10.38 6.64 31.82
C LEU A 61 10.86 7.93 32.49
N GLU A 62 12.03 8.42 32.07
CA GLU A 62 12.37 9.84 32.13
C GLU A 62 11.10 10.62 31.74
N PRO A 63 10.64 11.58 32.56
CA PRO A 63 9.52 12.43 32.20
C PRO A 63 9.79 13.04 30.83
N LEU A 64 8.84 12.89 29.91
CA LEU A 64 8.96 13.45 28.57
C LEU A 64 9.09 14.98 28.70
N ASP A 65 10.26 15.51 28.36
CA ASP A 65 10.49 16.94 28.25
C ASP A 65 9.64 17.47 27.09
N ARG A 66 8.71 18.38 27.40
CA ARG A 66 7.78 18.93 26.40
C ARG A 66 8.36 20.10 25.62
N GLU A 67 9.51 20.61 26.04
CA GLU A 67 10.19 21.71 25.37
C GLU A 67 11.31 21.22 24.44
N ASP A 68 11.69 19.93 24.50
CA ASP A 68 12.67 19.28 23.62
C ASP A 68 11.98 18.52 22.48
N ASP A 69 11.73 19.25 21.38
CA ASP A 69 11.12 18.70 20.17
C ASP A 69 12.15 18.16 19.16
N GLN A 70 13.46 18.25 19.44
CA GLN A 70 14.51 17.92 18.47
C GLN A 70 14.34 16.49 17.91
N ARG A 71 14.00 15.53 18.77
CA ARG A 71 13.77 14.14 18.36
C ARG A 71 12.54 13.96 17.47
N LEU A 72 11.50 14.78 17.67
CA LEU A 72 10.31 14.76 16.84
C LEU A 72 10.60 15.39 15.47
N GLU A 73 11.37 16.49 15.45
CA GLU A 73 11.81 17.14 14.22
C GLU A 73 12.70 16.22 13.37
N GLU A 74 13.71 15.58 13.97
CA GLU A 74 14.57 14.59 13.30
C GLU A 74 13.74 13.46 12.67
N ARG A 75 12.72 12.96 13.38
CA ARG A 75 11.82 11.92 12.86
C ARG A 75 10.92 12.44 11.75
N ALA A 76 10.39 13.66 11.87
CA ALA A 76 9.57 14.27 10.84
C ALA A 76 10.37 14.48 9.55
N GLU A 77 11.62 14.95 9.65
CA GLU A 77 12.53 15.08 8.51
C GLU A 77 12.82 13.73 7.85
N ALA A 78 13.05 12.68 8.64
CA ALA A 78 13.24 11.33 8.11
C ALA A 78 12.00 10.83 7.34
N VAL A 79 10.79 11.08 7.87
CA VAL A 79 9.53 10.73 7.19
C VAL A 79 9.38 11.52 5.88
N LEU A 80 9.62 12.83 5.91
CA LEU A 80 9.52 13.68 4.71
C LEU A 80 10.54 13.27 3.64
N THR A 81 11.77 12.94 4.03
CA THR A 81 12.82 12.47 3.13
C THR A 81 12.45 11.13 2.50
N ALA A 82 11.90 10.20 3.29
CA ALA A 82 11.42 8.91 2.79
C ALA A 82 10.27 9.11 1.78
N LEU A 83 9.32 10.01 2.06
CA LEU A 83 8.21 10.31 1.16
C LEU A 83 8.68 10.98 -0.15
N ASP A 84 9.59 11.94 -0.06
CA ASP A 84 10.18 12.62 -1.24
C ASP A 84 10.91 11.63 -2.15
N GLY A 85 11.72 10.75 -1.56
CA GLY A 85 12.41 9.67 -2.26
C GLY A 85 11.52 8.51 -2.72
N ARG A 86 10.23 8.50 -2.34
CA ARG A 86 9.32 7.34 -2.45
C ARG A 86 9.93 6.05 -1.88
N ASP A 87 10.69 6.19 -0.81
CA ASP A 87 11.32 5.10 -0.07
C ASP A 87 10.34 4.53 0.97
N TYR A 88 9.47 3.65 0.49
CA TYR A 88 8.48 2.96 1.32
C TYR A 88 9.11 1.90 2.24
N GLU A 89 10.36 1.51 2.00
CA GLU A 89 11.09 0.64 2.91
C GLU A 89 11.48 1.42 4.17
N ALA A 90 12.14 2.57 4.01
CA ALA A 90 12.45 3.48 5.12
C ALA A 90 11.18 3.94 5.86
N LEU A 91 10.11 4.28 5.12
CA LEU A 91 8.84 4.68 5.73
C LEU A 91 8.21 3.56 6.58
N SER A 92 8.42 2.29 6.22
CA SER A 92 7.91 1.15 6.99
C SER A 92 8.57 1.02 8.36
N GLU A 93 9.86 1.35 8.46
CA GLU A 93 10.63 1.31 9.71
C GLU A 93 10.22 2.44 10.66
N LEU A 94 9.74 3.56 10.09
CA LEU A 94 9.21 4.71 10.82
C LEU A 94 7.75 4.51 11.26
N THR A 95 7.08 3.49 10.73
CA THR A 95 5.65 3.22 10.99
C THR A 95 5.45 2.45 12.29
N HIS A 96 4.34 2.72 13.00
CA HIS A 96 4.03 2.02 14.25
C HIS A 96 3.81 0.51 14.02
N PRO A 97 4.50 -0.38 14.76
CA PRO A 97 4.52 -1.82 14.46
C PRO A 97 3.15 -2.49 14.51
N THR A 98 2.27 -2.04 15.41
CA THR A 98 0.93 -2.62 15.60
C THR A 98 -0.21 -1.75 15.08
N ARG A 99 0.00 -0.44 14.88
CA ARG A 99 -1.07 0.51 14.49
C ARG A 99 -1.02 0.84 13.00
N GLY A 100 0.14 0.69 12.36
CA GLY A 100 0.32 1.05 10.97
C GLY A 100 0.26 2.56 10.74
N VAL A 101 0.04 2.92 9.48
CA VAL A 101 -0.17 4.28 8.99
C VAL A 101 -1.46 4.33 8.18
N THR A 102 -2.27 5.35 8.42
CA THR A 102 -3.56 5.54 7.74
C THR A 102 -3.46 6.63 6.68
N PHE A 103 -3.94 6.30 5.49
CA PHE A 103 -4.02 7.18 4.33
C PHE A 103 -5.47 7.60 4.13
N THR A 104 -5.75 8.89 4.36
CA THR A 104 -7.08 9.48 4.16
C THR A 104 -6.99 10.71 3.24
N PRO A 105 -7.91 10.85 2.28
CA PRO A 105 -8.04 12.05 1.44
C PRO A 105 -8.92 13.13 2.09
N TYR A 106 -9.50 12.84 3.26
CA TYR A 106 -10.44 13.71 3.95
C TYR A 106 -9.77 14.44 5.11
N SER A 107 -10.45 15.46 5.66
CA SER A 107 -9.96 16.23 6.81
C SER A 107 -9.97 15.44 8.13
N THR A 108 -10.63 14.27 8.15
CA THR A 108 -10.83 13.46 9.33
C THR A 108 -10.51 12.02 9.00
N VAL A 109 -9.82 11.33 9.92
CA VAL A 109 -9.48 9.92 9.79
C VAL A 109 -10.67 9.06 10.22
N ASP A 110 -11.05 8.11 9.36
CA ASP A 110 -12.01 7.05 9.61
C ASP A 110 -11.31 5.69 9.56
N PRO A 111 -10.98 5.09 10.72
CA PRO A 111 -10.25 3.81 10.77
C PRO A 111 -10.97 2.63 10.12
N GLU A 112 -12.29 2.71 9.90
CA GLU A 112 -13.05 1.62 9.28
C GLU A 112 -13.01 1.68 7.75
N ASN A 113 -12.91 2.88 7.18
CA ASN A 113 -13.03 3.11 5.74
C ASN A 113 -11.72 3.56 5.07
N ASP A 114 -10.79 4.14 5.82
CA ASP A 114 -9.51 4.60 5.30
C ASP A 114 -8.51 3.46 5.13
N LEU A 115 -7.52 3.65 4.24
CA LEU A 115 -6.49 2.64 4.01
C LEU A 115 -5.46 2.68 5.14
N CYS A 116 -5.40 1.63 5.95
CA CYS A 116 -4.35 1.43 6.95
C CYS A 116 -3.34 0.39 6.47
N PHE A 117 -2.05 0.73 6.50
CA PHE A 117 -0.94 -0.17 6.16
C PHE A 117 -0.06 -0.45 7.38
N LEU A 118 0.13 -1.71 7.69
CA LEU A 118 1.19 -2.17 8.59
C LEU A 118 2.57 -2.09 7.90
N PRO A 119 3.69 -2.06 8.66
CA PRO A 119 5.03 -1.95 8.08
C PRO A 119 5.31 -2.95 6.95
N GLU A 120 4.96 -4.22 7.14
CA GLU A 120 5.18 -5.26 6.13
C GLU A 120 4.33 -5.10 4.87
N GLN A 121 3.13 -4.50 5.01
CA GLN A 121 2.28 -4.21 3.86
C GLN A 121 2.84 -3.01 3.08
N LEU A 122 3.36 -2.01 3.77
CA LEU A 122 3.97 -0.83 3.17
C LEU A 122 5.24 -1.18 2.38
N ARG A 123 6.10 -2.05 2.93
CA ARG A 123 7.26 -2.62 2.20
C ARG A 123 6.86 -3.31 0.90
N LYS A 124 5.79 -4.09 0.92
CA LYS A 124 5.30 -4.81 -0.26
C LYS A 124 4.65 -3.87 -1.28
N ALA A 125 3.96 -2.83 -0.83
CA ALA A 125 3.32 -1.83 -1.68
C ALA A 125 4.33 -1.08 -2.56
N ALA A 126 5.56 -0.89 -2.07
CA ALA A 126 6.66 -0.24 -2.79
C ALA A 126 6.97 -0.88 -4.16
N GLY A 127 6.87 -2.21 -4.24
CA GLY A 127 7.32 -3.00 -5.40
C GLY A 127 6.21 -3.73 -6.14
N SER A 128 4.96 -3.66 -5.68
CA SER A 128 3.86 -4.44 -6.25
C SER A 128 3.31 -3.89 -7.57
N GLY A 129 3.53 -2.60 -7.86
CA GLY A 129 2.89 -1.91 -8.98
C GLY A 129 1.37 -1.82 -8.84
N GLU A 130 0.86 -2.07 -7.64
CA GLU A 130 -0.56 -2.06 -7.32
C GLU A 130 -1.05 -0.63 -7.09
N SER A 131 -2.19 -0.30 -7.69
CA SER A 131 -2.86 0.97 -7.46
C SER A 131 -3.86 0.82 -6.32
N PHE A 132 -3.71 1.63 -5.28
CA PHE A 132 -4.62 1.70 -4.15
C PHE A 132 -5.61 2.86 -4.32
N LEU A 133 -6.90 2.58 -4.15
CA LEU A 133 -7.93 3.62 -4.13
C LEU A 133 -8.19 4.02 -2.67
N TRP A 134 -7.92 5.28 -2.37
CA TRP A 134 -8.08 5.89 -1.06
C TRP A 134 -8.89 7.15 -1.23
N GLY A 135 -10.19 7.03 -1.04
CA GLY A 135 -11.16 8.07 -1.38
C GLY A 135 -11.96 7.77 -2.63
N PHE A 136 -13.24 8.10 -2.54
CA PHE A 136 -14.12 8.19 -3.69
C PHE A 136 -15.14 9.29 -3.39
N SER A 137 -15.06 10.39 -4.13
CA SER A 137 -16.07 11.44 -4.08
C SER A 137 -17.04 11.21 -5.25
N ASP A 138 -18.27 10.79 -4.94
CA ASP A 138 -19.38 10.86 -5.90
C ASP A 138 -19.75 12.34 -5.99
N GLY A 139 -19.08 13.07 -6.88
CA GLY A 139 -19.29 14.50 -7.08
C GLY A 139 -20.72 14.79 -7.49
N LYS A 140 -21.58 15.10 -6.51
CA LYS A 140 -22.91 15.64 -6.78
C LYS A 140 -22.74 17.14 -6.94
N GLY A 141 -22.85 17.61 -8.18
CA GLY A 141 -22.92 19.04 -8.45
C GLY A 141 -24.23 19.59 -7.89
N GLU A 142 -24.13 20.69 -7.15
CA GLU A 142 -25.25 21.62 -6.91
C GLU A 142 -25.13 22.84 -7.83
#